data_AF-A0A0D9XWT7-F1
#
_entry.id   AF-A0A0D9XWT7-F1
#
_cell.length_a   1.000
_cell.length_b   1.000
_cell.length_c   1.000
_cell.angle_alpha   90.00
_cell.angle_beta   90.00
_cell.angle_gamma   90.00
#
_symmetry.space_group_name_H-M   'P 1'
#
loop_
_entity.id
_entity.type
_entity.pdbx_description
1 polymer ?
#
loop_
_entity_poly.entity_id
_entity_poly.type
_entity_poly.pdbx_seq_one_letter_code
_entity_poly.pdbx_strand_id
1 'polypeptide(L)'
;MHAASLPFLSSLAVVPVSLPVDCGVDGDSMFESELVVRKEPHKGCVSTMEAVARALRLLEPEGRGMEIEETMVGVLRAMVAFQAEHLQHREMKPRVKMRKKKEIRREEEMKRDAGLE
;
A
#
# COMPACT_ATOMS: atom_id res chain seq x y z
N MET A 1 9.89 9.86 -11.85
CA MET A 1 9.07 11.08 -11.70
C MET A 1 9.70 12.08 -10.75
N HIS A 2 10.06 11.71 -9.51
CA HIS A 2 10.65 12.63 -8.52
C HIS A 2 11.86 13.43 -9.02
N ALA A 3 12.80 12.81 -9.73
CA ALA A 3 14.01 13.49 -10.22
C ALA A 3 13.72 14.58 -11.27
N ALA A 4 12.66 14.42 -12.09
CA ALA A 4 12.32 15.37 -13.13
C ALA A 4 11.56 16.59 -12.58
N SER A 5 10.75 16.39 -11.53
CA SER A 5 10.01 17.46 -10.87
C SER A 5 10.82 18.19 -9.79
N LEU A 6 11.98 17.66 -9.39
CA LEU A 6 12.80 18.21 -8.32
C LEU A 6 13.12 19.71 -8.49
N PRO A 7 13.57 20.21 -9.67
CA PRO A 7 13.90 21.62 -9.84
C PRO A 7 12.70 22.56 -9.60
N PHE A 8 11.51 22.13 -10.00
CA PHE A 8 10.26 22.88 -9.79
C PHE A 8 9.78 22.81 -8.34
N LEU A 9 9.89 21.65 -7.67
CA LEU A 9 9.48 21.52 -6.27
C LEU A 9 10.40 22.33 -5.34
N SER A 10 11.70 22.40 -5.67
CA SER A 10 12.66 23.23 -4.93
C SER A 10 12.34 24.72 -4.99
N SER A 11 11.74 25.23 -6.09
CA SER A 11 11.36 26.64 -6.18
C SER A 11 10.16 27.01 -5.30
N LEU A 12 9.37 26.01 -4.90
CA LEU A 12 8.19 26.16 -4.03
C LEU A 12 8.51 25.98 -2.54
N ALA A 13 9.80 25.81 -2.17
CA ALA A 13 10.24 25.50 -0.81
C ALA A 13 9.53 24.28 -0.18
N VAL A 14 9.15 23.30 -1.02
CA VAL A 14 8.48 22.07 -0.56
C VAL A 14 9.49 21.14 0.10
N VAL A 15 9.17 20.63 1.29
CA VAL A 15 9.94 19.58 1.97
C VAL A 15 9.41 18.22 1.51
N PRO A 16 10.17 17.44 0.70
CA PRO A 16 9.72 16.13 0.26
C PRO A 16 9.79 15.13 1.40
N VAL A 17 8.71 14.39 1.61
CA VAL A 17 8.68 13.21 2.48
C VAL A 17 8.52 11.97 1.61
N SER A 18 9.44 11.03 1.76
CA SER A 18 9.41 9.74 1.07
C SER A 18 9.27 8.62 2.08
N LEU A 19 8.26 7.77 1.89
CA LEU A 19 8.08 6.56 2.69
C LEU A 19 8.76 5.37 2.00
N PRO A 20 9.39 4.46 2.76
CA PRO A 20 10.08 3.32 2.19
C PRO A 20 9.05 2.36 1.57
N VAL A 21 9.23 2.05 0.29
CA VAL A 21 8.45 1.05 -0.46
C VAL A 21 9.42 0.09 -1.14
N ASP A 22 9.17 -1.21 -1.00
CA ASP A 22 9.93 -2.25 -1.69
C ASP A 22 9.10 -2.86 -2.81
N CYS A 23 9.36 -2.42 -4.05
CA CYS A 23 8.67 -2.90 -5.24
C CYS A 23 8.98 -4.37 -5.59
N GLY A 24 10.00 -4.98 -4.98
CA GLY A 24 10.36 -6.37 -5.19
C GLY A 24 9.53 -7.35 -4.35
N VAL A 25 8.77 -6.85 -3.38
CA VAL A 25 8.02 -7.66 -2.42
C VAL A 25 6.54 -7.28 -2.48
N ASP A 26 5.68 -8.31 -2.61
CA ASP A 26 4.23 -8.14 -2.54
C ASP A 26 3.82 -7.48 -1.21
N GLY A 27 2.85 -6.58 -1.25
CA GLY A 27 2.35 -5.93 -0.04
C GLY A 27 1.46 -6.81 0.81
N ASP A 28 1.18 -6.35 2.03
CA ASP A 28 0.41 -7.09 3.02
C ASP A 28 -1.05 -7.27 2.55
N SER A 29 -1.65 -8.40 2.90
CA SER A 29 -3.06 -8.65 2.63
C SER A 29 -3.97 -7.91 3.61
N MET A 30 -5.26 -7.82 3.30
CA MET A 30 -6.26 -7.20 4.20
C MET A 30 -6.42 -7.92 5.55
N PHE A 31 -5.90 -9.14 5.69
CA PHE A 31 -5.93 -9.91 6.93
C PHE A 31 -4.70 -9.67 7.80
N GLU A 32 -3.63 -9.18 7.19
CA GLU A 32 -2.36 -8.88 7.85
C GLU A 32 -2.23 -7.37 8.13
N SER A 33 -2.86 -6.53 7.30
CA SER A 33 -2.84 -5.08 7.44
C SER A 33 -3.98 -4.57 8.33
N GLU A 34 -3.61 -3.87 9.39
CA GLU A 34 -4.55 -3.20 10.30
C GLU A 34 -5.04 -1.83 9.77
N LEU A 35 -4.51 -1.37 8.63
CA LEU A 35 -4.70 0.00 8.13
C LEU A 35 -5.40 0.07 6.78
N VAL A 36 -5.54 -1.06 6.07
CA VAL A 36 -6.26 -1.11 4.81
C VAL A 36 -7.09 -2.38 4.66
N VAL A 37 -8.31 -2.23 4.16
CA VAL A 37 -9.23 -3.34 3.85
C VAL A 37 -8.94 -3.95 2.46
N ARG A 38 -7.77 -3.68 1.90
CA ARG A 38 -7.35 -4.15 0.57
C ARG A 38 -5.90 -4.57 0.62
N LYS A 39 -5.56 -5.58 -0.18
CA LYS A 39 -4.17 -6.00 -0.36
C LYS A 39 -3.36 -4.83 -0.94
N GLU A 40 -2.23 -4.56 -0.33
CA GLU A 40 -1.27 -3.58 -0.82
C GLU A 40 -0.54 -4.08 -2.07
N PRO A 41 -0.25 -3.21 -3.05
CA PRO A 41 0.48 -3.62 -4.25
C PRO A 41 1.90 -4.13 -3.93
N HIS A 42 2.62 -3.43 -3.05
CA HIS A 42 3.99 -3.73 -2.68
C HIS A 42 4.19 -3.47 -1.19
N LYS A 43 5.21 -4.08 -0.60
CA LYS A 43 5.55 -3.91 0.80
C LYS A 43 5.88 -2.44 1.11
N GLY A 44 5.30 -1.92 2.18
CA GLY A 44 5.50 -0.53 2.61
C GLY A 44 4.66 0.49 1.84
N CYS A 45 3.85 0.07 0.86
CA CYS A 45 2.75 0.89 0.39
C CYS A 45 1.82 1.20 1.57
N VAL A 46 1.24 2.39 1.59
CA VAL A 46 0.31 2.81 2.65
C VAL A 46 -0.84 3.57 2.02
N SER A 47 -1.93 3.73 2.76
CA SER A 47 -3.03 4.61 2.32
C SER A 47 -2.57 6.06 2.23
N THR A 48 -3.24 6.88 1.42
CA THR A 48 -2.93 8.31 1.33
C THR A 48 -3.03 9.01 2.70
N MET A 49 -4.02 8.64 3.52
CA MET A 49 -4.21 9.23 4.85
C MET A 49 -3.09 8.81 5.82
N GLU A 50 -2.64 7.55 5.76
CA GLU A 50 -1.50 7.10 6.56
C GLU A 50 -0.20 7.77 6.09
N ALA A 51 -0.03 7.97 4.78
CA ALA A 51 1.12 8.70 4.25
C ALA A 51 1.15 10.14 4.78
N VAL A 52 -0.01 10.80 4.86
CA VAL A 52 -0.15 12.12 5.49
C VAL A 52 0.20 12.05 6.98
N ALA A 53 -0.35 11.10 7.73
CA ALA A 53 -0.05 10.95 9.16
C ALA A 53 1.46 10.78 9.42
N ARG A 54 2.12 9.89 8.67
CA ARG A 54 3.58 9.67 8.77
C ARG A 54 4.39 10.88 8.31
N ALA A 55 3.89 11.66 7.36
CA ALA A 55 4.55 12.90 6.93
C ALA A 55 4.42 13.99 8.00
N LEU A 56 3.25 14.16 8.62
CA LEU A 56 3.03 15.11 9.71
C LEU A 56 3.92 14.77 10.92
N ARG A 57 4.19 13.48 11.19
CA ARG A 57 5.19 13.09 12.19
C ARG A 57 6.54 13.81 12.03
N LEU A 58 6.98 13.99 10.78
CA LEU A 58 8.28 14.57 10.43
C LEU A 58 8.22 16.10 10.26
N LEU A 59 7.08 16.61 9.79
CA LEU A 59 6.93 18.00 9.36
C LEU A 59 6.33 18.91 10.43
N GLU A 60 5.58 18.35 11.39
CA GLU A 60 4.89 19.16 12.39
C GLU A 60 5.89 19.91 13.30
N PRO A 61 5.76 21.23 13.40
CA PRO A 61 6.60 22.02 14.30
C PRO A 61 6.28 21.69 15.75
N GLU A 62 7.16 22.06 16.67
CA GLU A 62 6.95 21.93 18.12
C GLU A 62 6.97 20.47 18.64
N GLY A 63 7.30 19.49 17.79
CA GLY A 63 7.47 18.09 18.21
C GLY A 63 6.16 17.35 18.49
N ARG A 64 5.00 17.92 18.14
CA ARG A 64 3.69 17.27 18.29
C ARG A 64 3.39 16.20 17.23
N GLY A 65 4.26 16.04 16.23
CA GLY A 65 4.04 15.12 15.12
C GLY A 65 3.78 13.67 15.52
N MET A 66 4.40 13.19 16.61
CA MET A 66 4.17 11.83 17.13
C MET A 66 2.73 11.61 17.60
N GLU A 67 2.18 12.56 18.37
CA GLU A 67 0.81 12.52 18.87
C GLU A 67 -0.21 12.62 17.72
N ILE A 68 0.08 13.46 16.74
CA ILE A 68 -0.76 13.63 15.54
C ILE A 68 -0.80 12.34 14.73
N GLU A 69 0.37 11.74 14.46
CA GLU A 69 0.45 10.46 13.76
C GLU A 69 -0.31 9.36 14.51
N GLU A 70 -0.07 9.23 15.81
CA GLU A 70 -0.73 8.21 16.65
C GLU A 70 -2.26 8.37 16.62
N THR A 71 -2.75 9.59 16.77
CA THR A 71 -4.19 9.88 16.72
C THR A 71 -4.79 9.56 15.36
N MET A 72 -4.15 10.02 14.27
CA MET A 72 -4.64 9.78 12.91
C MET A 72 -4.62 8.30 12.54
N VAL A 73 -3.54 7.59 12.88
CA VAL A 73 -3.42 6.14 12.67
C VAL A 73 -4.45 5.40 13.52
N GLY A 74 -4.72 5.83 14.75
CA GLY A 74 -5.77 5.27 15.60
C GLY A 74 -7.16 5.38 14.98
N VAL A 75 -7.51 6.54 14.42
CA VAL A 75 -8.78 6.73 13.69
C VAL A 75 -8.85 5.82 12.47
N LEU A 76 -7.77 5.71 11.70
CA LEU A 76 -7.71 4.80 10.54
C LEU A 76 -7.95 3.34 10.92
N ARG A 77 -7.31 2.86 12.00
CA ARG A 77 -7.53 1.50 12.52
C ARG A 77 -8.98 1.29 12.94
N ALA A 78 -9.58 2.26 13.63
CA ALA A 78 -10.99 2.18 14.03
C ALA A 78 -11.94 2.13 12.82
N MET A 79 -11.68 2.93 11.79
CA MET A 79 -12.44 2.91 10.54
C MET A 79 -12.34 1.55 9.83
N VAL A 80 -11.13 0.98 9.76
CA VAL A 80 -10.87 -0.32 9.15
C VAL A 80 -11.53 -1.44 9.94
N ALA A 81 -11.46 -1.41 11.28
CA ALA A 81 -12.12 -2.37 12.14
C ALA A 81 -13.65 -2.38 11.90
N PHE A 82 -14.27 -1.19 11.88
CA PHE A 82 -15.70 -1.07 11.60
C PHE A 82 -16.08 -1.60 10.22
N GLN A 83 -15.25 -1.31 9.20
CA GLN A 83 -15.46 -1.86 7.86
C GLN A 83 -15.31 -3.39 7.85
N ALA A 84 -14.31 -3.93 8.55
CA ALA A 84 -14.02 -5.35 8.62
C ALA A 84 -15.15 -6.15 9.28
N GLU A 85 -15.77 -5.64 10.35
CA GLU A 85 -16.96 -6.25 10.98
C GLU A 85 -18.09 -6.46 9.96
N HIS A 86 -18.31 -5.50 9.06
CA HIS A 86 -19.30 -5.63 7.99
C HIS A 86 -18.88 -6.57 6.84
N LEU A 87 -17.59 -6.93 6.75
CA LEU A 87 -17.07 -7.90 5.78
C LEU A 87 -17.08 -9.32 6.31
N GLN A 88 -16.94 -9.54 7.62
CA GLN A 88 -16.91 -10.88 8.24
C GLN A 88 -18.17 -11.71 7.94
N HIS A 89 -19.31 -11.05 7.71
CA HIS A 89 -20.58 -11.70 7.39
C HIS A 89 -20.83 -11.90 5.88
N ARG A 90 -19.91 -11.45 5.02
CA ARG A 90 -19.93 -11.74 3.58
C ARG A 90 -18.75 -12.66 3.27
N GLU A 91 -19.03 -13.88 2.82
CA GLU A 91 -18.00 -14.69 2.16
C GLU A 91 -17.49 -13.93 0.92
N MET A 92 -16.42 -13.17 1.10
CA MET A 92 -15.72 -12.53 0.00
C MET A 92 -14.87 -13.58 -0.68
N LYS A 93 -15.44 -14.23 -1.70
CA LYS A 93 -14.64 -15.06 -2.62
C LYS A 93 -13.47 -14.20 -3.12
N PRO A 94 -12.21 -14.60 -2.86
CA PRO A 94 -11.06 -13.85 -3.34
C PRO A 94 -11.20 -13.64 -4.83
N ARG A 95 -11.15 -12.38 -5.27
CA ARG A 95 -11.28 -12.07 -6.69
C ARG A 95 -10.13 -12.77 -7.40
N VAL A 96 -10.45 -13.70 -8.31
CA VAL A 96 -9.44 -14.48 -9.05
C VAL A 96 -8.44 -13.50 -9.64
N LYS A 97 -7.17 -13.60 -9.22
CA LYS A 97 -6.11 -12.77 -9.79
C LYS A 97 -6.05 -13.08 -11.28
N MET A 98 -6.34 -12.08 -12.11
CA MET A 98 -6.06 -12.19 -13.54
C MET A 98 -4.55 -12.31 -13.70
N ARG A 99 -4.08 -13.50 -14.08
CA ARG A 99 -2.67 -13.73 -14.39
C ARG A 99 -2.27 -12.85 -15.58
N LYS A 100 -1.06 -12.31 -15.56
CA LYS A 100 -0.56 -11.57 -16.73
C LYS A 100 -0.52 -12.53 -17.92
N LYS A 101 -1.04 -12.13 -19.07
CA LYS A 101 -1.06 -12.95 -20.30
C LYS A 101 0.31 -13.54 -20.66
N LYS A 102 1.40 -12.82 -20.32
CA LYS A 102 2.78 -13.27 -20.52
C LYS A 102 3.18 -14.43 -19.62
N GLU A 103 2.69 -14.47 -18.37
CA GLU A 103 2.95 -15.58 -17.44
C GLU A 103 2.17 -16.83 -17.85
N ILE A 104 0.91 -16.65 -18.25
CA ILE A 104 0.09 -17.75 -18.80
C ILE A 104 0.78 -18.38 -20.02
N ARG A 105 1.21 -17.57 -20.99
CA ARG A 105 1.94 -18.07 -22.18
C ARG A 105 3.22 -18.81 -21.83
N ARG A 106 4.01 -18.30 -20.88
CA ARG A 106 5.27 -18.94 -20.46
C ARG A 106 5.01 -20.29 -19.80
N GLU A 107 4.00 -20.40 -18.95
CA GLU A 107 3.62 -21.69 -18.37
C GLU A 107 3.06 -22.67 -19.42
N GLU A 108 2.25 -22.19 -20.37
CA GLU A 108 1.74 -23.02 -21.49
C GLU A 108 2.85 -23.52 -22.41
N GLU A 109 3.88 -22.72 -22.68
CA GLU A 109 5.10 -23.14 -23.40
C GLU A 109 5.86 -24.18 -22.58
N MET A 110 6.10 -23.92 -21.29
CA MET A 110 6.83 -24.84 -20.41
C MET A 110 6.12 -26.19 -20.19
N LYS A 111 4.78 -26.20 -20.14
CA LYS A 111 3.98 -27.44 -20.03
C LYS A 111 4.00 -28.27 -21.32
N ARG A 112 3.96 -27.61 -22.48
CA ARG A 112 4.11 -28.27 -23.79
C ARG A 112 5.49 -28.89 -23.95
N ASP A 113 6.54 -28.17 -23.53
CA ASP A 113 7.91 -28.66 -23.59
C ASP A 113 8.17 -29.82 -22.60
N ALA A 114 7.41 -29.89 -21.50
CA ALA A 114 7.50 -30.95 -20.50
C ALA A 114 6.65 -32.20 -20.82
N GLY A 115 5.85 -32.20 -21.89
CA GLY A 115 5.02 -33.35 -22.29
C GLY A 115 3.91 -33.71 -21.30
N LEU A 116 3.48 -32.75 -20.47
CA LEU A 116 2.40 -32.93 -19.49
C LEU A 116 1.11 -32.33 -20.06
N GLU A 117 0.44 -33.09 -20.93
CA GLU A 117 -0.98 -32.88 -21.28
C GLU A 117 -1.89 -33.65 -20.33
#